data_AF-A0A921JPM2-F1
#
_entry.id   AF-A0A921JPM2-F1
#
_cell.length_a   1.000
_cell.length_b   1.000
_cell.length_c   1.000
_cell.angle_alpha   90.00
_cell.angle_beta   90.00
_cell.angle_gamma   90.00
#
_symmetry.space_group_name_H-M   'P 1'
#
loop_
_entity.id
_entity.type
_entity.pdbx_description
1 polymer ?
#
loop_
_entity_poly.entity_id
_entity_poly.type
_entity_poly.pdbx_seq_one_letter_code
_entity_poly.pdbx_strand_id
1 'polypeptide(L)'
;MKLKNKLRSSLVALGLTVASLVAIAPAQEAAAATCVDSMWRLNSRGTCVKSIQALYNYHHGGKYASHTKKWYPTIAVDGIFGPKTDRAVRDFQGYWYGLRVDGIVGPASWRVLCQAG
;
A
#
# COMPACT_ATOMS: atom_id res chain seq x y z
N MET A 1 39.71 63.14 -32.90
CA MET A 1 40.25 61.94 -33.59
C MET A 1 39.87 60.72 -32.74
N LYS A 2 38.95 59.84 -33.19
CA LYS A 2 39.20 58.48 -33.79
C LYS A 2 40.23 57.67 -32.96
N LEU A 3 40.03 56.42 -32.52
CA LEU A 3 39.24 55.29 -33.02
C LEU A 3 39.16 54.17 -31.95
N LYS A 4 38.12 53.34 -31.99
CA LYS A 4 37.83 52.16 -31.15
C LYS A 4 38.80 50.98 -31.42
N ASN A 5 39.30 50.29 -30.38
CA ASN A 5 39.93 48.95 -30.45
C ASN A 5 39.31 48.04 -29.35
N LYS A 6 38.26 47.25 -29.59
CA LYS A 6 38.22 45.85 -30.09
C LYS A 6 39.00 44.81 -29.24
N LEU A 7 38.21 44.03 -28.48
CA LEU A 7 38.21 42.54 -28.34
C LEU A 7 39.49 41.87 -27.76
N ARG A 8 39.46 40.79 -26.97
CA ARG A 8 38.44 39.76 -26.65
C ARG A 8 38.93 38.98 -25.41
N SER A 9 37.97 38.53 -24.62
CA SER A 9 38.06 37.64 -23.46
C SER A 9 38.76 36.29 -23.76
N SER A 10 39.47 35.74 -22.75
CA SER A 10 39.59 34.31 -22.34
C SER A 10 40.86 34.20 -21.47
N LEU A 11 40.90 33.51 -20.33
CA LEU A 11 40.60 32.10 -20.12
C LEU A 11 40.07 31.89 -18.70
N VAL A 12 38.99 31.11 -18.61
CA VAL A 12 38.45 30.54 -17.38
C VAL A 12 39.48 29.59 -16.79
N ALA A 13 39.89 29.81 -15.54
CA ALA A 13 40.77 28.92 -14.81
C ALA A 13 40.09 27.56 -14.58
N LEU A 14 40.81 26.48 -14.85
CA LEU A 14 40.44 25.12 -14.46
C LEU A 14 40.27 25.05 -12.93
N GLY A 15 39.03 24.97 -12.47
CA GLY A 15 38.68 24.58 -11.12
C GLY A 15 37.82 23.32 -11.18
N LEU A 16 38.46 22.16 -11.30
CA LEU A 16 37.79 20.86 -11.16
C LEU A 16 37.61 20.58 -9.66
N THR A 17 36.49 20.99 -9.08
CA THR A 17 36.02 20.41 -7.80
C THR A 17 34.55 20.07 -7.95
N VAL A 18 34.30 18.81 -8.32
CA VAL A 18 32.98 18.20 -8.25
C VAL A 18 32.74 17.85 -6.79
N ALA A 19 32.34 18.82 -5.98
CA ALA A 19 31.85 18.53 -4.63
C ALA A 19 30.45 17.93 -4.80
N SER A 20 30.37 16.62 -4.59
CA SER A 20 29.22 15.75 -4.77
C SER A 20 27.90 16.40 -4.35
N LEU A 21 27.01 16.62 -5.31
CA LEU A 21 25.59 16.62 -5.02
C LEU A 21 25.28 15.19 -4.56
N VAL A 22 25.11 15.01 -3.25
CA VAL A 22 24.39 13.84 -2.76
C VAL A 22 23.00 13.96 -3.39
N ALA A 23 22.76 13.20 -4.46
CA ALA A 23 21.42 12.95 -4.93
C ALA A 23 20.70 12.30 -3.76
N ILE A 24 19.85 13.06 -3.07
CA ILE A 24 18.81 12.48 -2.23
C ILE A 24 17.93 11.72 -3.21
N ALA A 25 18.18 10.43 -3.36
CA ALA A 25 17.27 9.54 -4.07
C ALA A 25 15.88 9.77 -3.47
N PRO A 26 14.84 9.98 -4.30
CA PRO A 26 13.54 10.33 -3.78
C PRO A 26 13.07 9.16 -2.91
N ALA A 27 12.51 9.46 -1.73
CA ALA A 27 11.83 8.50 -0.87
C ALA A 27 10.51 7.97 -1.50
N GLN A 28 10.46 7.90 -2.83
CA GLN A 28 9.27 7.69 -3.64
C GLN A 28 9.30 6.33 -4.36
N GLU A 29 10.36 5.54 -4.20
CA GLU A 29 10.44 4.14 -4.67
C GLU A 29 9.68 3.15 -3.75
N ALA A 30 8.82 3.65 -2.87
CA ALA A 30 7.79 2.85 -2.17
C ALA A 30 6.39 3.00 -2.81
N ALA A 31 6.25 3.81 -3.87
CA ALA A 31 4.97 4.26 -4.39
C ALA A 31 4.29 3.33 -5.42
N ALA A 32 4.79 2.11 -5.67
CA ALA A 32 4.24 1.25 -6.73
C ALA A 32 3.65 -0.10 -6.26
N ALA A 33 3.57 -0.35 -4.95
CA ALA A 33 2.85 -1.54 -4.48
C ALA A 33 1.34 -1.27 -4.50
N THR A 34 0.62 -1.93 -5.41
CA THR A 34 -0.85 -1.90 -5.35
C THR A 34 -1.32 -2.62 -4.08
N CYS A 35 -2.56 -2.36 -3.65
CA CYS A 35 -3.12 -3.03 -2.49
C CYS A 35 -3.04 -4.56 -2.60
N VAL A 36 -3.17 -5.09 -3.82
CA VAL A 36 -3.30 -6.54 -4.07
C VAL A 36 -1.97 -7.28 -4.09
N ASP A 37 -0.85 -6.58 -4.32
CA ASP A 37 0.50 -7.17 -4.39
C ASP A 37 1.17 -7.26 -3.02
N SER A 38 0.59 -6.60 -2.00
CA SER A 38 1.14 -6.54 -0.64
C SER A 38 0.49 -7.53 0.32
N MET A 39 1.20 -7.83 1.42
CA MET A 39 0.71 -8.66 2.53
C MET A 39 0.25 -7.76 3.69
N TRP A 40 -1.05 -7.78 4.01
CA TRP A 40 -1.64 -6.98 5.08
C TRP A 40 -1.97 -7.84 6.30
N ARG A 41 -1.58 -7.40 7.48
CA ARG A 41 -1.70 -8.16 8.73
C ARG A 41 -1.82 -7.23 9.92
N LEU A 42 -1.91 -7.80 11.13
CA LEU A 42 -1.95 -7.03 12.38
C LEU A 42 -0.90 -5.90 12.39
N ASN A 43 -1.36 -4.70 12.78
CA ASN A 43 -0.62 -3.43 12.82
C ASN A 43 -0.38 -2.75 11.46
N SER A 44 -0.78 -3.33 10.32
CA SER A 44 -0.83 -2.59 9.06
C SER A 44 -1.83 -1.44 9.12
N ARG A 45 -1.59 -0.36 8.36
CA ARG A 45 -2.47 0.82 8.30
C ARG A 45 -2.57 1.38 6.89
N GLY A 46 -3.62 2.15 6.61
CA GLY A 46 -3.75 2.94 5.39
C GLY A 46 -5.01 2.65 4.57
N THR A 47 -5.04 3.19 3.35
CA THR A 47 -6.18 3.10 2.43
C THR A 47 -6.50 1.66 2.02
N CYS A 48 -5.47 0.84 1.76
CA CYS A 48 -5.68 -0.58 1.44
C CYS A 48 -6.32 -1.36 2.60
N VAL A 49 -5.99 -1.03 3.85
CA VAL A 49 -6.65 -1.62 5.02
C VAL A 49 -8.12 -1.21 5.09
N LYS A 50 -8.47 0.04 4.74
CA LYS A 50 -9.88 0.45 4.61
C LYS A 50 -10.60 -0.39 3.56
N SER A 51 -9.97 -0.64 2.41
CA SER A 51 -10.55 -1.50 1.37
C SER A 51 -10.79 -2.92 1.88
N ILE A 52 -9.86 -3.51 2.62
CA ILE A 52 -10.05 -4.84 3.26
C ILE A 52 -11.26 -4.81 4.20
N GLN A 53 -11.33 -3.82 5.09
CA GLN A 53 -12.41 -3.70 6.07
C GLN A 53 -13.77 -3.50 5.38
N ALA A 54 -13.84 -2.65 4.36
CA ALA A 54 -15.05 -2.39 3.60
C ALA A 54 -15.53 -3.61 2.83
N LEU A 55 -14.62 -4.32 2.14
CA LEU A 55 -14.97 -5.53 1.39
C LEU A 55 -15.38 -6.67 2.32
N TYR A 56 -14.70 -6.85 3.45
CA TYR A 56 -15.15 -7.80 4.47
C TYR A 56 -16.58 -7.47 4.94
N ASN A 57 -16.86 -6.20 5.27
CA ASN A 57 -18.18 -5.79 5.72
C ASN A 57 -19.26 -6.02 4.64
N TYR A 58 -18.94 -5.74 3.38
CA TYR A 58 -19.85 -5.97 2.27
C TYR A 58 -20.22 -7.45 2.13
N HIS A 59 -19.23 -8.36 2.24
CA HIS A 59 -19.45 -9.79 2.08
C HIS A 59 -20.06 -10.45 3.33
N HIS A 60 -19.55 -10.14 4.51
CA HIS A 60 -19.83 -10.87 5.77
C HIS A 60 -20.38 -10.00 6.90
N GLY A 61 -20.10 -8.70 6.91
CA GLY A 61 -20.43 -7.82 8.04
C GLY A 61 -21.92 -7.80 8.38
N GLY A 62 -22.26 -8.16 9.62
CA GLY A 62 -23.63 -8.15 10.13
C GLY A 62 -24.49 -9.28 9.59
N LYS A 63 -23.89 -10.37 9.08
CA LYS A 63 -24.60 -11.50 8.48
C LYS A 63 -24.40 -12.78 9.29
N TYR A 64 -25.41 -13.64 9.21
CA TYR A 64 -25.33 -15.02 9.68
C TYR A 64 -25.01 -15.95 8.52
N ALA A 65 -23.94 -16.75 8.64
CA ALA A 65 -23.66 -17.81 7.69
C ALA A 65 -24.17 -19.15 8.22
N SER A 66 -25.15 -19.73 7.52
CA SER A 66 -25.82 -20.97 7.91
C SER A 66 -24.90 -22.19 7.90
N HIS A 67 -24.02 -22.31 6.91
CA HIS A 67 -23.11 -23.45 6.75
C HIS A 67 -22.02 -23.49 7.82
N THR A 68 -21.56 -22.35 8.33
CA THR A 68 -20.67 -22.29 9.50
C THR A 68 -21.41 -22.09 10.83
N LYS A 69 -22.74 -21.96 10.81
CA LYS A 69 -23.59 -21.59 11.97
C LYS A 69 -23.00 -20.45 12.81
N LYS A 70 -22.57 -19.38 12.15
CA LYS A 70 -21.78 -18.31 12.77
C LYS A 70 -22.29 -16.94 12.36
N TRP A 71 -22.33 -16.03 13.33
CA TRP A 71 -22.54 -14.60 13.09
C TRP A 71 -21.21 -13.89 12.86
N TYR A 72 -21.15 -13.08 11.80
CA TYR A 72 -19.96 -12.32 11.42
C TYR A 72 -20.23 -10.84 11.73
N PRO A 73 -19.55 -10.24 12.71
CA PRO A 73 -19.81 -8.85 13.10
C PRO A 73 -19.29 -7.89 12.04
N THR A 74 -19.97 -6.76 11.87
CA THR A 74 -19.43 -5.60 11.15
C THR A 74 -18.24 -5.02 11.92
N ILE A 75 -17.18 -4.67 11.20
CA ILE A 75 -15.98 -4.03 11.77
C ILE A 75 -15.88 -2.56 11.33
N ALA A 76 -15.10 -1.76 12.05
CA ALA A 76 -14.84 -0.38 11.66
C ALA A 76 -14.00 -0.31 10.36
N VAL A 77 -14.28 0.69 9.52
CA VAL A 77 -13.51 1.00 8.30
C VAL A 77 -12.58 2.18 8.58
N ASP A 78 -11.67 2.00 9.52
CA ASP A 78 -10.77 3.04 10.04
C ASP A 78 -9.38 3.03 9.37
N GLY A 79 -9.06 1.98 8.60
CA GLY A 79 -7.76 1.79 7.98
C GLY A 79 -6.70 1.32 8.95
N ILE A 80 -7.09 0.72 10.09
CA ILE A 80 -6.20 0.14 11.08
C ILE A 80 -6.46 -1.36 11.14
N PHE A 81 -5.44 -2.16 10.83
CA PHE A 81 -5.54 -3.61 10.91
C PHE A 81 -5.31 -4.02 12.37
N GLY A 82 -6.32 -3.78 13.20
CA GLY A 82 -6.33 -4.14 14.61
C GLY A 82 -6.84 -5.57 14.86
N PRO A 83 -6.97 -5.99 16.13
CA PRO A 83 -7.44 -7.34 16.48
C PRO A 83 -8.82 -7.70 15.91
N LYS A 84 -9.73 -6.71 15.78
CA LYS A 84 -11.04 -6.93 15.16
C LYS A 84 -10.92 -7.24 13.66
N THR A 85 -10.03 -6.54 12.95
CA THR A 85 -9.76 -6.80 11.52
C THR A 85 -9.03 -8.13 11.33
N ASP A 86 -8.06 -8.49 12.18
CA ASP A 86 -7.40 -9.81 12.14
C ASP A 86 -8.40 -10.95 12.30
N ARG A 87 -9.27 -10.86 13.31
CA ARG A 87 -10.31 -11.87 13.52
C ARG A 87 -11.26 -11.98 12.33
N ALA A 88 -11.72 -10.84 11.80
CA ALA A 88 -12.57 -10.79 10.61
C ALA A 88 -11.90 -11.42 9.38
N VAL A 89 -10.59 -11.16 9.17
CA VAL A 89 -9.84 -11.75 8.05
C VAL A 89 -9.72 -13.26 8.22
N ARG A 90 -9.42 -13.77 9.42
CA ARG A 90 -9.38 -15.21 9.68
C ARG A 90 -10.74 -15.87 9.48
N ASP A 91 -11.79 -15.20 9.94
CA ASP A 91 -13.17 -15.65 9.77
C ASP A 91 -13.53 -15.74 8.27
N PHE A 92 -13.16 -14.72 7.48
CA PHE A 92 -13.29 -14.72 6.02
C PHE A 92 -12.47 -15.84 5.36
N GLN A 93 -11.20 -16.01 5.76
CA GLN A 93 -10.34 -17.06 5.18
C GLN A 93 -10.87 -18.46 5.48
N GLY A 94 -11.42 -18.70 6.67
CA GLY A 94 -12.01 -19.98 7.03
C GLY A 94 -13.37 -20.24 6.35
N TYR A 95 -14.05 -19.18 5.91
CA TYR A 95 -15.29 -19.28 5.14
C TYR A 95 -15.03 -19.76 3.71
N TRP A 96 -13.94 -19.31 3.07
CA TRP A 96 -13.67 -19.62 1.67
C TRP A 96 -12.70 -20.80 1.49
N TYR A 97 -13.06 -21.70 0.57
CA TYR A 97 -12.19 -22.82 0.22
C TYR A 97 -10.90 -22.34 -0.46
N GLY A 98 -9.78 -23.01 -0.16
CA GLY A 98 -8.48 -22.74 -0.79
C GLY A 98 -7.70 -21.56 -0.19
N LEU A 99 -8.20 -20.91 0.86
CA LEU A 99 -7.44 -19.92 1.62
C LEU A 99 -6.83 -20.54 2.87
N ARG A 100 -5.60 -20.13 3.20
CA ARG A 100 -4.98 -20.42 4.49
C ARG A 100 -5.54 -19.45 5.54
N VAL A 101 -5.91 -19.96 6.72
CA VAL A 101 -6.44 -19.16 7.84
C VAL A 101 -5.30 -18.58 8.69
N ASP A 102 -4.54 -17.65 8.13
CA ASP A 102 -3.34 -17.08 8.75
C ASP A 102 -3.51 -15.63 9.24
N GLY A 103 -4.63 -14.97 8.94
CA GLY A 103 -4.88 -13.57 9.28
C GLY A 103 -4.12 -12.58 8.40
N ILE A 104 -3.51 -13.05 7.30
CA ILE A 104 -2.75 -12.23 6.35
C ILE A 104 -3.54 -12.10 5.05
N VAL A 105 -3.91 -10.88 4.69
CA VAL A 105 -4.52 -10.61 3.38
C VAL A 105 -3.41 -10.47 2.35
N GLY A 106 -3.20 -11.55 1.62
CA GLY A 106 -2.31 -11.61 0.45
C GLY A 106 -3.03 -11.63 -0.89
N PRO A 107 -2.30 -11.82 -2.00
CA PRO A 107 -2.87 -11.87 -3.34
C PRO A 107 -4.02 -12.88 -3.50
N ALA A 108 -3.92 -14.04 -2.83
CA ALA A 108 -4.99 -15.05 -2.84
C ALA A 108 -6.26 -14.55 -2.12
N SER A 109 -6.12 -13.96 -0.94
CA SER A 109 -7.26 -13.38 -0.20
C SER A 109 -7.87 -12.18 -0.93
N TRP A 110 -7.04 -11.33 -1.53
CA TRP A 110 -7.49 -10.20 -2.35
C TRP A 110 -8.32 -10.63 -3.54
N ARG A 111 -7.87 -11.67 -4.26
CA ARG A 111 -8.63 -12.23 -5.39
C ARG A 111 -10.05 -12.59 -4.96
N VAL A 112 -10.21 -13.25 -3.83
CA VAL A 112 -11.53 -13.62 -3.31
C VAL A 112 -12.32 -12.41 -2.82
N LEU A 113 -11.70 -11.46 -2.10
CA LEU A 113 -12.37 -10.23 -1.64
C LEU A 113 -12.92 -9.40 -2.80
N CYS A 114 -12.18 -9.32 -3.91
CA CYS A 114 -12.56 -8.56 -5.09
C CYS A 114 -13.54 -9.32 -6.02
N GLN A 115 -13.50 -10.65 -6.04
CA GLN A 115 -14.35 -11.47 -6.91
C GLN A 115 -15.67 -11.90 -6.28
N ALA A 116 -15.82 -11.86 -4.96
CA ALA A 116 -17.06 -12.26 -4.30
C ALA A 116 -18.25 -11.28 -4.53
N GLY A 117 -18.13 -10.35 -5.49
CA GLY A 117 -19.19 -9.43 -5.91
C GLY A 117 -20.16 -10.05 -6.90
#